data_AF-A0A538A3Q8-F1
#
_entry.id   AF-A0A538A3Q8-F1
#
_cell.length_a   1.000
_cell.length_b   1.000
_cell.length_c   1.000
_cell.angle_alpha   90.00
_cell.angle_beta   90.00
_cell.angle_gamma   90.00
#
_symmetry.space_group_name_H-M   'P 1'
#
loop_
_entity.id
_entity.type
_entity.pdbx_description
1 polymer ?
#
loop_
_entity_poly.entity_id
_entity_poly.type
_entity_poly.pdbx_seq_one_letter_code
_entity_poly.pdbx_strand_id
1 'polypeptide(L)'
;MLRVFKVTSPMSVGSWVLTIAGAVTAPAAASAVLGIPSGRLGRAAQAAAGAMGLPVATYAAVLVSNTAVPVWSEARWELPLGFAASAAASAGAAATLTAPREIAGPARRLAIGGAIVESAMTEVMERRLGELGEPYREGVSGKLATAAKALTVAGAALVAAGARRSRPVVAAGAVTLLAGSVCERWAVFKAGFASAQDPKYTVGPQRDRVQHR
;
A
#
# COMPACT_ATOMS: atom_id res chain seq x y z
N MET A 1 23.46 8.04 -6.54
CA MET A 1 23.00 8.11 -5.13
C MET A 1 23.48 6.96 -4.24
N LEU A 2 23.92 5.82 -4.79
CA LEU A 2 24.37 4.65 -4.01
C LEU A 2 25.82 4.75 -3.45
N ARG A 3 26.40 5.96 -3.36
CA ARG A 3 27.78 6.12 -2.85
C ARG A 3 27.85 6.09 -1.32
N VAL A 4 26.75 6.45 -0.65
CA VAL A 4 26.65 6.50 0.82
C VAL A 4 25.31 5.91 1.23
N PHE A 5 25.32 5.10 2.30
CA PHE A 5 24.10 4.61 2.95
C PHE A 5 23.78 5.48 4.16
N LYS A 6 22.81 6.39 4.02
CA LYS A 6 22.40 7.31 5.09
C LYS A 6 21.10 6.83 5.72
N VAL A 7 21.21 6.08 6.83
CA VAL A 7 20.07 5.48 7.55
C VAL A 7 19.02 6.52 7.99
N THR A 8 19.45 7.75 8.30
CA THR A 8 18.55 8.84 8.70
C THR A 8 17.78 9.50 7.55
N SER A 9 18.05 9.12 6.29
CA SER A 9 17.35 9.62 5.12
C SER A 9 16.50 8.50 4.49
N PRO A 10 15.17 8.56 4.62
CA PRO A 10 14.29 7.59 3.96
C PRO A 10 14.49 7.51 2.44
N MET A 11 14.93 8.60 1.80
CA MET A 11 15.25 8.61 0.36
C MET A 11 16.54 7.83 0.02
N SER A 12 17.56 7.91 0.89
CA SER A 12 18.77 7.09 0.74
C SER A 12 18.43 5.61 0.93
N VAL A 13 17.75 5.27 2.04
CA VAL A 13 17.31 3.88 2.32
C VAL A 13 16.45 3.34 1.18
N GLY A 14 15.49 4.13 0.69
CA GLY A 14 14.63 3.78 -0.43
C GLY A 14 15.38 3.47 -1.73
N SER A 15 16.39 4.28 -2.06
CA SER A 15 17.23 4.04 -3.25
C SER A 15 17.95 2.70 -3.18
N TRP A 16 18.45 2.33 -2.00
CA TRP A 16 19.08 1.03 -1.76
C TRP A 16 18.07 -0.12 -1.79
N VAL A 17 16.92 0.04 -1.16
CA VAL A 17 15.81 -0.95 -1.20
C VAL A 17 15.39 -1.23 -2.64
N LEU A 18 15.16 -0.19 -3.44
CA LEU A 18 14.76 -0.34 -4.84
C LEU A 18 15.85 -0.97 -5.72
N THR A 19 17.11 -0.64 -5.46
CA THR A 19 18.25 -1.23 -6.19
C THR A 19 18.36 -2.72 -5.90
N ILE A 20 18.32 -3.12 -4.62
CA ILE A 20 18.36 -4.53 -4.23
C ILE A 20 17.14 -5.26 -4.76
N ALA A 21 15.94 -4.67 -4.62
CA ALA A 21 14.71 -5.24 -5.13
C ALA A 21 14.77 -5.46 -6.64
N GLY A 22 15.26 -4.49 -7.42
CA GLY A 22 15.48 -4.64 -8.86
C GLY A 22 16.44 -5.78 -9.20
N ALA A 23 17.57 -5.86 -8.47
CA ALA A 23 18.59 -6.88 -8.68
C ALA A 23 18.09 -8.31 -8.41
N VAL A 24 17.14 -8.50 -7.49
CA VAL A 24 16.57 -9.83 -7.19
C VAL A 24 15.28 -10.13 -7.97
N THR A 25 14.49 -9.11 -8.31
CA THR A 25 13.20 -9.27 -9.00
C THR A 25 13.40 -9.66 -10.46
N ALA A 26 14.39 -9.07 -11.15
CA ALA A 26 14.69 -9.41 -12.55
C ALA A 26 15.02 -10.90 -12.74
N PRO A 27 16.00 -11.50 -12.02
CA PRO A 27 16.26 -12.94 -12.15
C PRO A 27 15.13 -13.81 -11.60
N ALA A 28 14.36 -13.35 -10.60
CA ALA A 28 13.17 -14.07 -10.13
C ALA A 28 12.10 -14.19 -11.21
N ALA A 29 11.80 -13.07 -11.89
CA ALA A 29 10.84 -13.02 -12.99
C ALA A 29 11.33 -13.81 -14.21
N ALA A 30 12.61 -13.67 -14.59
CA ALA A 30 13.22 -14.46 -15.65
C ALA A 30 13.16 -15.96 -15.35
N SER A 31 13.41 -16.36 -14.09
CA SER A 31 13.30 -17.74 -13.66
C SER A 31 11.86 -18.27 -13.78
N ALA A 32 10.87 -17.45 -13.40
CA ALA A 32 9.46 -17.83 -13.45
C ALA A 32 8.88 -17.90 -14.88
N VAL A 33 9.33 -17.03 -15.78
CA VAL A 33 8.76 -16.89 -17.14
C VAL A 33 9.58 -17.64 -18.19
N LEU A 34 10.91 -17.52 -18.12
CA LEU A 34 11.84 -18.08 -19.11
C LEU A 34 12.49 -19.39 -18.63
N GLY A 35 12.34 -19.73 -17.34
CA GLY A 35 13.01 -20.89 -16.74
C GLY A 35 14.49 -20.65 -16.43
N ILE A 36 14.98 -19.40 -16.52
CA ILE A 36 16.42 -19.06 -16.35
C ILE A 36 16.59 -17.92 -15.35
N PRO A 37 17.42 -18.06 -14.29
CA PRO A 37 18.14 -19.28 -13.91
C PRO A 37 17.21 -20.35 -13.35
N SER A 38 17.52 -21.62 -13.61
CA SER A 38 16.73 -22.76 -13.13
C SER A 38 17.21 -23.27 -11.77
N GLY A 39 16.45 -24.21 -11.19
CA GLY A 39 16.85 -24.93 -9.97
C GLY A 39 16.93 -24.06 -8.72
N ARG A 40 18.01 -24.24 -7.93
CA ARG A 40 18.18 -23.56 -6.63
C ARG A 40 18.36 -22.06 -6.76
N LEU A 41 19.04 -21.60 -7.80
CA LEU A 41 19.34 -20.18 -8.00
C LEU A 41 18.07 -19.39 -8.33
N GLY A 42 17.20 -19.93 -9.19
CA GLY A 42 15.88 -19.37 -9.48
C GLY A 42 14.99 -19.27 -8.24
N ARG A 43 14.94 -20.33 -7.44
CA ARG A 43 14.19 -20.34 -6.16
C ARG A 43 14.74 -19.33 -5.16
N ALA A 44 16.07 -19.22 -5.04
CA ALA A 44 16.70 -18.23 -4.17
C ALA A 44 16.37 -16.80 -4.62
N ALA A 45 16.40 -16.52 -5.92
CA ALA A 45 16.00 -15.22 -6.46
C ALA A 45 14.52 -14.90 -6.16
N GLN A 46 13.61 -15.86 -6.35
CA GLN A 46 12.18 -15.69 -6.04
C GLN A 46 11.94 -15.47 -4.54
N ALA A 47 12.62 -16.21 -3.67
CA ALA A 47 12.54 -16.01 -2.22
C ALA A 47 13.06 -14.64 -1.81
N ALA A 48 14.20 -14.21 -2.37
CA ALA A 48 14.78 -12.90 -2.13
C ALA A 48 13.87 -11.77 -2.64
N ALA A 49 13.26 -11.91 -3.83
CA ALA A 49 12.29 -10.97 -4.36
C ALA A 49 11.04 -10.88 -3.47
N GLY A 50 10.52 -12.03 -3.00
CA GLY A 50 9.41 -12.07 -2.05
C GLY A 50 9.75 -11.35 -0.73
N ALA A 51 10.94 -11.59 -0.17
CA ALA A 51 11.39 -10.91 1.04
C ALA A 51 11.55 -9.40 0.84
N MET A 52 12.09 -8.96 -0.30
CA MET A 52 12.22 -7.54 -0.66
C MET A 52 10.88 -6.86 -0.94
N GLY A 53 9.79 -7.60 -1.15
CA GLY A 53 8.45 -7.05 -1.27
C GLY A 53 8.01 -6.27 -0.04
N LEU A 54 8.38 -6.71 1.17
CA LEU A 54 8.05 -6.04 2.43
C LEU A 54 8.61 -4.61 2.52
N PRO A 55 9.94 -4.39 2.43
CA PRO A 55 10.49 -3.04 2.51
C PRO A 55 10.02 -2.17 1.34
N VAL A 56 9.87 -2.72 0.13
CA VAL A 56 9.34 -1.96 -1.03
C VAL A 56 7.92 -1.47 -0.78
N ALA A 57 7.06 -2.31 -0.19
CA ALA A 57 5.68 -1.97 0.11
C ALA A 57 5.55 -0.85 1.15
N THR A 58 6.45 -0.78 2.13
CA THR A 58 6.36 0.19 3.24
C THR A 58 7.13 1.48 3.00
N TYR A 59 8.23 1.45 2.25
CA TYR A 59 9.17 2.59 2.20
C TYR A 59 8.52 3.88 1.66
N ALA A 60 7.60 3.76 0.69
CA ALA A 60 6.92 4.92 0.14
C ALA A 60 6.08 5.66 1.20
N ALA A 61 5.43 4.91 2.10
CA ALA A 61 4.69 5.50 3.21
C ALA A 61 5.63 6.20 4.20
N VAL A 62 6.79 5.60 4.50
CA VAL A 62 7.80 6.20 5.38
C VAL A 62 8.35 7.50 4.78
N LEU A 63 8.57 7.55 3.46
CA LEU A 63 8.95 8.78 2.77
C LEU A 63 7.90 9.89 2.96
N VAL A 64 6.64 9.54 2.73
CA VAL A 64 5.51 10.48 2.78
C VAL A 64 5.25 10.96 4.21
N SER A 65 5.32 10.08 5.19
CA SER A 65 5.08 10.41 6.60
C SER A 65 6.24 11.12 7.28
N ASN A 66 7.47 11.00 6.76
CA ASN A 66 8.63 11.73 7.25
C ASN A 66 8.75 13.12 6.59
N THR A 67 7.66 13.88 6.61
CA THR A 67 7.56 15.25 6.05
C THR A 67 6.91 16.20 7.06
N ALA A 68 6.86 17.50 6.75
CA ALA A 68 6.15 18.49 7.55
C ALA A 68 4.65 18.59 7.19
N VAL A 69 4.14 17.73 6.30
CA VAL A 69 2.72 17.76 5.91
C VAL A 69 1.88 17.21 7.06
N PRO A 70 0.90 17.97 7.58
CA PRO A 70 0.22 17.65 8.84
C PRO A 70 -0.35 16.23 8.87
N VAL A 71 -1.20 15.90 7.90
CA VAL A 71 -1.90 14.61 7.84
C VAL A 71 -0.93 13.43 7.70
N TRP A 72 0.12 13.58 6.89
CA TRP A 72 1.08 12.49 6.68
C TRP A 72 1.97 12.26 7.91
N SER A 73 2.43 13.34 8.53
CA SER A 73 3.34 13.27 9.68
C SER A 73 2.66 12.73 10.95
N GLU A 74 1.39 13.04 11.14
CA GLU A 74 0.62 12.54 12.27
C GLU A 74 0.19 11.09 12.08
N ALA A 75 -0.02 10.64 10.83
CA ALA A 75 -0.35 9.26 10.47
C ALA A 75 0.90 8.35 10.26
N ARG A 76 2.06 8.72 10.80
CA ARG A 76 3.34 8.02 10.54
C ARG A 76 3.40 6.57 11.02
N TRP A 77 2.53 6.17 11.94
CA TRP A 77 2.49 4.81 12.47
C TRP A 77 1.52 3.91 11.68
N GLU A 78 0.48 4.51 11.13
CA GLU A 78 -0.62 3.84 10.45
C GLU A 78 -0.34 3.71 8.95
N LEU A 79 0.20 4.77 8.31
CA LEU A 79 0.46 4.78 6.86
C LEU A 79 1.39 3.65 6.39
N PRO A 80 2.50 3.30 7.07
CA PRO A 80 3.34 2.19 6.63
C PRO A 80 2.61 0.85 6.64
N LEU A 81 1.79 0.59 7.66
CA LEU A 81 0.99 -0.63 7.74
C LEU A 81 -0.14 -0.63 6.71
N GLY A 82 -0.81 0.50 6.50
CA GLY A 82 -1.83 0.67 5.46
C GLY A 82 -1.26 0.41 4.06
N PHE A 83 -0.11 1.00 3.72
CA PHE A 83 0.55 0.78 2.43
C PHE A 83 1.01 -0.67 2.25
N ALA A 84 1.52 -1.31 3.31
CA ALA A 84 1.86 -2.74 3.26
C ALA A 84 0.64 -3.61 3.00
N ALA A 85 -0.47 -3.33 3.68
CA ALA A 85 -1.73 -4.06 3.51
C ALA A 85 -2.32 -3.85 2.10
N SER A 86 -2.30 -2.62 1.60
CA SER A 86 -2.71 -2.27 0.24
C SER A 86 -1.83 -2.91 -0.83
N ALA A 87 -0.51 -2.93 -0.61
CA ALA A 87 0.41 -3.65 -1.49
C ALA A 87 0.15 -5.17 -1.49
N ALA A 88 -0.13 -5.76 -0.33
CA ALA A 88 -0.52 -7.17 -0.24
C ALA A 88 -1.86 -7.45 -0.95
N ALA A 89 -2.86 -6.58 -0.76
CA ALA A 89 -4.17 -6.67 -1.38
C ALA A 89 -4.05 -6.66 -2.92
N SER A 90 -3.36 -5.65 -3.46
CA SER A 90 -3.13 -5.46 -4.89
C SER A 90 -2.23 -6.52 -5.51
N ALA A 91 -1.14 -6.93 -4.84
CA ALA A 91 -0.29 -8.03 -5.31
C ALA A 91 -1.05 -9.35 -5.35
N GLY A 92 -1.83 -9.66 -4.30
CA GLY A 92 -2.70 -10.83 -4.25
C GLY A 92 -3.76 -10.82 -5.35
N ALA A 93 -4.38 -9.66 -5.60
CA ALA A 93 -5.35 -9.48 -6.68
C ALA A 93 -4.72 -9.71 -8.07
N ALA A 94 -3.56 -9.09 -8.34
CA ALA A 94 -2.81 -9.27 -9.58
C ALA A 94 -2.39 -10.73 -9.79
N ALA A 95 -1.85 -11.38 -8.76
CA ALA A 95 -1.49 -12.80 -8.81
C ALA A 95 -2.71 -13.70 -9.02
N THR A 96 -3.89 -13.33 -8.50
CA THR A 96 -5.13 -14.07 -8.73
C THR A 96 -5.58 -13.99 -10.19
N LEU A 97 -5.31 -12.89 -10.89
CA LEU A 97 -5.63 -12.74 -12.32
C LEU A 97 -4.74 -13.60 -13.21
N THR A 98 -3.46 -13.73 -12.85
CA THR A 98 -2.44 -14.39 -13.68
C THR A 98 -2.23 -15.86 -13.33
N ALA A 99 -2.45 -16.27 -12.08
CA ALA A 99 -2.21 -17.65 -11.65
C ALA A 99 -3.31 -18.62 -12.13
N PRO A 100 -2.96 -19.87 -12.45
CA PRO A 100 -3.93 -20.95 -12.62
C PRO A 100 -4.83 -21.10 -11.39
N ARG A 101 -6.10 -21.42 -11.62
CA ARG A 101 -7.14 -21.45 -10.56
C ARG A 101 -6.81 -22.45 -9.45
N GLU A 102 -6.13 -23.54 -9.82
CA GLU A 102 -5.74 -24.67 -8.97
C GLU A 102 -4.75 -24.24 -7.88
N ILE A 103 -3.89 -23.26 -8.19
CA ILE A 103 -2.83 -22.78 -7.29
C ILE A 103 -3.04 -21.34 -6.81
N ALA A 104 -4.08 -20.64 -7.28
CA ALA A 104 -4.38 -19.26 -6.89
C ALA A 104 -4.93 -19.08 -5.46
N GLY A 105 -5.01 -20.15 -4.66
CA GLY A 105 -5.51 -20.12 -3.27
C GLY A 105 -4.76 -19.12 -2.36
N PRO A 106 -3.42 -19.17 -2.27
CA PRO A 106 -2.63 -18.23 -1.49
C PRO A 106 -2.77 -16.77 -1.97
N ALA A 107 -2.82 -16.54 -3.29
CA ALA A 107 -3.00 -15.21 -3.87
C ALA A 107 -4.33 -14.57 -3.43
N ARG A 108 -5.43 -15.33 -3.46
CA ARG A 108 -6.74 -14.86 -2.97
C ARG A 108 -6.73 -14.55 -1.48
N ARG A 109 -6.09 -15.40 -0.66
CA ARG A 109 -5.98 -15.18 0.79
C ARG A 109 -5.17 -13.92 1.09
N LEU A 110 -4.08 -13.69 0.36
CA LEU A 110 -3.28 -12.47 0.47
C LEU A 110 -4.09 -11.24 0.07
N ALA A 111 -4.85 -11.32 -1.03
CA ALA A 111 -5.71 -10.24 -1.51
C ALA A 111 -6.76 -9.84 -0.45
N ILE A 112 -7.49 -10.83 0.07
CA ILE A 112 -8.54 -10.62 1.08
C ILE A 112 -7.94 -10.18 2.41
N GLY A 113 -6.86 -10.81 2.86
CA GLY A 113 -6.18 -10.46 4.11
C GLY A 113 -5.63 -9.03 4.08
N GLY A 114 -4.99 -8.65 2.97
CA GLY A 114 -4.56 -7.28 2.73
C GLY A 114 -5.71 -6.29 2.78
N ALA A 115 -6.82 -6.57 2.09
CA ALA A 115 -8.01 -5.72 2.10
C ALA A 115 -8.62 -5.53 3.50
N ILE A 116 -8.65 -6.59 4.32
CA ILE A 116 -9.13 -6.52 5.71
C ILE A 116 -8.21 -5.60 6.54
N VAL A 117 -6.90 -5.82 6.46
CA VAL A 117 -5.92 -5.03 7.23
C VAL A 117 -5.91 -3.57 6.74
N GLU A 118 -6.00 -3.32 5.44
CA GLU A 118 -6.11 -1.97 4.84
C GLU A 118 -7.33 -1.23 5.38
N SER A 119 -8.50 -1.89 5.39
CA SER A 119 -9.74 -1.32 5.91
C SER A 119 -9.63 -1.00 7.40
N ALA A 120 -9.05 -1.91 8.19
CA ALA A 120 -8.84 -1.72 9.62
C ALA A 120 -7.85 -0.56 9.90
N MET A 121 -6.75 -0.48 9.16
CA MET A 121 -5.75 0.58 9.33
C MET A 121 -6.30 1.94 8.91
N THR A 122 -7.14 1.99 7.86
CA THR A 122 -7.82 3.23 7.46
C THR A 122 -8.74 3.73 8.57
N GLU A 123 -9.53 2.84 9.18
CA GLU A 123 -10.42 3.21 10.29
C GLU A 123 -9.65 3.65 11.53
N VAL A 124 -8.57 2.94 11.90
CA VAL A 124 -7.70 3.32 13.03
C VAL A 124 -7.06 4.68 12.78
N MET A 125 -6.56 4.92 11.56
CA MET A 125 -5.94 6.19 11.15
C MET A 125 -6.94 7.34 11.24
N GLU A 126 -8.13 7.20 10.66
CA GLU A 126 -9.15 8.27 10.68
C GLU A 126 -9.61 8.61 12.09
N ARG A 127 -9.79 7.60 12.96
CA ARG A 127 -10.14 7.82 14.37
C ARG A 127 -9.05 8.54 15.14
N ARG A 128 -7.78 8.16 14.93
CA ARG A 128 -6.66 8.77 15.64
C ARG A 128 -6.35 10.18 15.14
N LEU A 129 -6.54 10.44 13.84
CA LEU A 129 -6.36 11.78 13.27
C LEU A 129 -7.46 12.76 13.74
N GLY A 130 -8.67 12.28 14.04
CA GLY A 130 -9.76 13.13 14.53
C GLY A 130 -10.10 14.26 13.57
N GLU A 131 -9.96 15.52 14.02
CA GLU A 131 -10.16 16.71 13.19
C GLU A 131 -9.11 16.85 12.09
N LEU A 132 -7.85 16.43 12.33
CA LEU A 132 -6.83 16.40 11.28
C LEU A 132 -7.19 15.41 10.17
N GLY A 133 -8.13 14.49 10.39
CA GLY A 133 -8.62 13.54 9.40
C GLY A 133 -9.69 14.12 8.46
N GLU A 134 -10.17 15.35 8.68
CA GLU A 134 -11.19 16.00 7.85
C GLU A 134 -10.82 16.10 6.36
N PRO A 135 -9.55 16.30 5.95
CA PRO A 135 -9.14 16.19 4.55
C PRO A 135 -9.44 14.84 3.89
N TYR A 136 -9.60 13.75 4.66
CA TYR A 136 -10.04 12.44 4.14
C TYR A 136 -11.57 12.31 4.01
N ARG A 137 -12.34 13.27 4.49
CA ARG A 137 -13.81 13.28 4.40
C ARG A 137 -14.32 14.30 3.40
N GLU A 138 -13.53 15.33 3.09
CA GLU A 138 -13.95 16.45 2.25
C GLU A 138 -13.32 16.46 0.86
N GLY A 139 -13.97 17.18 -0.06
CA GLY A 139 -13.44 17.47 -1.39
C GLY A 139 -13.13 16.24 -2.24
N VAL A 140 -12.03 16.31 -2.99
CA VAL A 140 -11.62 15.24 -3.92
C VAL A 140 -11.03 14.05 -3.16
N SER A 141 -10.25 14.28 -2.11
CA SER A 141 -9.66 13.23 -1.26
C SER A 141 -10.73 12.42 -0.56
N GLY A 142 -11.82 13.04 -0.07
CA GLY A 142 -12.94 12.32 0.53
C GLY A 142 -13.70 11.42 -0.44
N LYS A 143 -13.92 11.89 -1.68
CA LYS A 143 -14.51 11.05 -2.73
C LYS A 143 -13.63 9.86 -3.07
N LEU A 144 -12.31 10.06 -3.17
CA LEU A 144 -11.35 8.99 -3.42
C LEU A 144 -11.26 8.01 -2.25
N ALA A 145 -11.27 8.49 -1.01
CA ALA A 145 -11.26 7.64 0.19
C ALA A 145 -12.52 6.78 0.28
N THR A 146 -13.68 7.37 -0.01
CA THR A 146 -14.96 6.65 -0.04
C THR A 146 -14.96 5.59 -1.15
N ALA A 147 -14.50 5.96 -2.35
CA ALA A 147 -14.36 5.02 -3.45
C ALA A 147 -13.39 3.89 -3.11
N ALA A 148 -12.25 4.19 -2.51
CA ALA A 148 -11.27 3.19 -2.07
C ALA A 148 -11.90 2.19 -1.11
N LYS A 149 -12.54 2.66 -0.02
CA LYS A 149 -13.23 1.80 0.95
C LYS A 149 -14.27 0.89 0.28
N ALA A 150 -15.13 1.47 -0.58
CA ALA A 150 -16.17 0.72 -1.27
C ALA A 150 -15.59 -0.33 -2.23
N LEU A 151 -14.59 0.04 -3.02
CA LEU A 151 -13.93 -0.85 -3.99
C LEU A 151 -13.15 -1.96 -3.29
N THR A 152 -12.43 -1.65 -2.20
CA THR A 152 -11.67 -2.63 -1.43
C THR A 152 -12.61 -3.69 -0.82
N VAL A 153 -13.69 -3.25 -0.17
CA VAL A 153 -14.68 -4.17 0.43
C VAL A 153 -15.41 -4.99 -0.65
N ALA A 154 -15.91 -4.34 -1.70
CA ALA A 154 -16.62 -5.03 -2.78
C ALA A 154 -15.71 -6.01 -3.51
N GLY A 155 -14.49 -5.61 -3.84
CA GLY A 155 -13.51 -6.44 -4.51
C GLY A 155 -13.11 -7.66 -3.67
N ALA A 156 -12.84 -7.49 -2.38
CA ALA A 156 -12.55 -8.59 -1.47
C ALA A 156 -13.73 -9.58 -1.36
N ALA A 157 -14.96 -9.06 -1.25
CA ALA A 157 -16.16 -9.88 -1.22
C ALA A 157 -16.36 -10.68 -2.51
N LEU A 158 -16.13 -10.07 -3.68
CA LEU A 158 -16.21 -10.74 -4.98
C LEU A 158 -15.14 -11.83 -5.13
N VAL A 159 -13.89 -11.55 -4.72
CA VAL A 159 -12.81 -12.54 -4.73
C VAL A 159 -13.16 -13.73 -3.81
N ALA A 160 -13.72 -13.46 -2.63
CA ALA A 160 -14.13 -14.50 -1.68
C ALA A 160 -15.28 -15.35 -2.22
N ALA A 161 -16.35 -14.72 -2.71
CA ALA A 161 -17.55 -15.39 -3.22
C ALA A 161 -17.28 -16.17 -4.53
N GLY A 162 -16.44 -15.61 -5.40
CA GLY A 162 -16.09 -16.24 -6.68
C GLY A 162 -15.12 -17.41 -6.55
N ALA A 163 -14.39 -17.54 -5.43
CA ALA A 163 -13.22 -18.41 -5.28
C ALA A 163 -13.44 -19.88 -5.68
N ARG A 164 -14.65 -20.42 -5.50
CA ARG A 164 -15.02 -21.80 -5.89
C ARG A 164 -16.05 -21.87 -7.02
N ARG A 165 -16.63 -20.73 -7.42
CA ARG A 165 -17.86 -20.70 -8.22
C ARG A 165 -17.65 -20.15 -9.62
N SER A 166 -16.86 -19.10 -9.79
CA SER A 166 -16.79 -18.38 -11.06
C SER A 166 -15.49 -17.59 -11.24
N ARG A 167 -14.71 -17.95 -12.26
CA ARG A 167 -13.50 -17.23 -12.66
C ARG A 167 -13.76 -15.76 -13.02
N PRO A 168 -14.79 -15.40 -13.83
CA PRO A 168 -15.03 -13.99 -14.14
C PRO A 168 -15.41 -13.15 -12.91
N VAL A 169 -16.10 -13.73 -11.93
CA VAL A 169 -16.42 -13.02 -10.67
C VAL A 169 -15.15 -12.73 -9.87
N VAL A 170 -14.25 -13.70 -9.75
CA VAL A 170 -12.95 -13.49 -9.08
C VAL A 170 -12.11 -12.45 -9.82
N ALA A 171 -12.09 -12.51 -11.16
CA ALA A 171 -11.35 -11.56 -11.97
C ALA A 171 -11.90 -10.13 -11.83
N ALA A 172 -13.22 -9.97 -11.86
CA ALA A 172 -13.87 -8.70 -11.58
C ALA A 172 -13.50 -8.19 -10.18
N GLY A 173 -13.61 -9.02 -9.14
CA GLY A 173 -13.22 -8.65 -7.78
C GLY A 173 -11.75 -8.25 -7.64
N ALA A 174 -10.84 -8.94 -8.34
CA ALA A 174 -9.43 -8.60 -8.35
C ALA A 174 -9.17 -7.24 -9.05
N VAL A 175 -9.82 -6.96 -10.16
CA VAL A 175 -9.76 -5.64 -10.83
C VAL A 175 -10.35 -4.55 -9.93
N THR A 176 -11.45 -4.83 -9.24
CA THR A 176 -12.05 -3.90 -8.27
C THR A 176 -11.09 -3.60 -7.11
N LEU A 177 -10.40 -4.60 -6.56
CA LEU A 177 -9.36 -4.41 -5.53
C LEU A 177 -8.21 -3.53 -6.05
N LEU A 178 -7.72 -3.79 -7.26
CA LEU A 178 -6.67 -2.98 -7.88
C LEU A 178 -7.10 -1.52 -8.03
N ALA A 179 -8.34 -1.27 -8.46
CA ALA A 179 -8.90 0.07 -8.53
C ALA A 179 -8.99 0.73 -7.15
N GLY A 180 -9.41 -0.02 -6.13
CA GLY A 180 -9.43 0.44 -4.73
C GLY A 180 -8.05 0.91 -4.25
N SER A 181 -7.02 0.10 -4.46
CA SER A 181 -5.63 0.43 -4.08
C SER A 181 -5.05 1.65 -4.83
N VAL A 182 -5.55 1.95 -6.04
CA VAL A 182 -5.21 3.19 -6.77
C VAL A 182 -5.92 4.39 -6.14
N CYS A 183 -7.23 4.27 -5.90
CA CYS A 183 -8.02 5.31 -5.24
C CYS A 183 -7.44 5.67 -3.87
N GLU A 184 -7.03 4.68 -3.07
CA GLU A 184 -6.44 4.88 -1.75
C GLU A 184 -5.14 5.69 -1.82
N ARG A 185 -4.21 5.32 -2.71
CA ARG A 185 -2.95 6.06 -2.92
C ARG A 185 -3.19 7.51 -3.29
N TRP A 186 -4.17 7.75 -4.17
CA TRP A 186 -4.55 9.11 -4.57
C TRP A 186 -5.29 9.88 -3.46
N ALA A 187 -6.08 9.19 -2.63
CA ALA A 187 -6.73 9.78 -1.47
C ALA A 187 -5.68 10.30 -0.47
N VAL A 188 -4.70 9.47 -0.11
CA VAL A 188 -3.58 9.86 0.77
C VAL A 188 -2.79 11.02 0.17
N PHE A 189 -2.47 10.94 -1.13
CA PHE A 189 -1.75 12.01 -1.82
C PHE A 189 -2.51 13.33 -1.78
N LYS A 190 -3.79 13.35 -2.16
CA LYS A 190 -4.61 14.58 -2.19
C LYS A 190 -4.92 15.12 -0.79
N ALA A 191 -5.16 14.25 0.19
CA ALA A 191 -5.40 14.66 1.57
C ALA A 191 -4.21 15.41 2.17
N GLY A 192 -2.98 14.99 1.83
CA GLY A 192 -1.78 15.72 2.24
C GLY A 192 -1.72 17.14 1.69
N PHE A 193 -1.93 17.31 0.39
CA PHE A 193 -1.96 18.65 -0.23
C PHE A 193 -3.07 19.53 0.36
N ALA A 194 -4.27 18.98 0.56
CA ALA A 194 -5.37 19.71 1.19
C ALA A 194 -5.01 20.15 2.62
N SER A 195 -4.39 19.27 3.42
CA SER A 195 -3.95 19.61 4.78
C SER A 195 -2.85 20.66 4.82
N ALA A 196 -1.95 20.66 3.83
CA ALA A 196 -0.84 21.62 3.78
C ALA A 196 -1.29 23.03 3.35
N GLN A 197 -2.39 23.13 2.61
CA GLN A 197 -2.90 24.41 2.09
C GLN A 197 -3.76 25.17 3.10
N ASP A 198 -4.31 24.50 4.10
CA ASP A 198 -5.20 25.11 5.09
C ASP A 198 -4.45 25.40 6.40
N PRO A 199 -4.36 26.69 6.82
CA PRO A 199 -3.78 27.11 8.10
C PRO A 199 -4.35 26.39 9.32
N LYS A 200 -5.59 25.91 9.24
CA LYS A 200 -6.23 25.11 10.29
C LYS A 200 -5.36 23.92 10.70
N TYR A 201 -4.77 23.20 9.74
CA TYR A 201 -3.99 21.99 10.01
C TYR A 201 -2.49 22.25 10.16
N THR A 202 -1.98 23.39 9.67
CA THR A 202 -0.55 23.72 9.76
C THR A 202 -0.21 24.58 10.98
N VAL A 203 -1.05 25.57 11.30
CA VAL A 203 -0.83 26.54 12.40
C VAL A 203 -1.62 26.17 13.66
N GLY A 204 -2.86 25.67 13.51
CA GLY A 204 -3.72 25.29 14.63
C GLY A 204 -3.02 24.38 15.66
N PRO A 205 -2.51 23.20 15.24
CA PRO A 205 -1.81 22.29 16.14
C PRO A 205 -0.57 22.89 16.80
N GLN A 206 0.10 23.85 16.14
CA GLN A 206 1.25 24.53 16.72
C GLN A 206 0.83 25.50 17.82
N ARG A 207 -0.27 26.24 17.61
CA ARG A 207 -0.84 27.15 18.61
C ARG A 207 -1.33 26.40 19.84
N ASP A 208 -2.05 25.30 19.66
CA ASP A 208 -2.58 24.50 20.77
C ASP A 208 -1.43 23.96 21.66
N ARG A 209 -0.33 23.50 21.05
CA ARG A 209 0.87 23.05 21.79
C ARG A 209 1.54 24.16 22.60
N VAL A 210 1.48 25.40 22.14
CA VAL A 210 2.01 26.56 22.87
C VAL A 210 1.07 26.96 24.01
N GLN A 211 -0.25 26.88 23.80
CA GLN A 211 -1.25 27.23 24.81
C GLN A 211 -1.37 26.18 25.93
N HIS A 212 -1.03 24.92 25.64
CA HIS A 212 -1.03 23.82 26.61
C HIS A 212 0.33 23.58 27.30
N ARG A 213 1.31 24.48 27.12
CA ARG A 213 2.58 24.50 27.86
C ARG A 213 2.52 25.47 29.01
#